data_AF-A0A8T0XQE6-F1
#
_entry.id   AF-A0A8T0XQE6-F1
#
_cell.length_a   1.000
_cell.length_b   1.000
_cell.length_c   1.000
_cell.angle_alpha   90.00
_cell.angle_beta   90.00
_cell.angle_gamma   90.00
#
_symmetry.space_group_name_H-M   'P 1'
#
loop_
_entity.id
_entity.type
_entity.pdbx_description
1 polymer ?
#
loop_
_entity_poly.entity_id
_entity_poly.type
_entity_poly.pdbx_seq_one_letter_code
_entity_poly.pdbx_strand_id
1 'polypeptide(L)'
;MANGILGLLCKRHYPGAMDIAGVRQPASSWEHYIAAPDALDMEGRAFDNKTHRVLSELWDFYICEKGMMPRAMQVASKACYKLVADMLYEARIQAVINYKAKIEKVRIYKGPARDIRLTREQYLRVPPWWITNDYPCWEMIVDRWCSQEWLEMHEAAQQRRLLMPGASHHQGNRNLKAYAARYSATHGGVPCTQVQAYCLAHKGKATYDVTFNPQDPPEAYNNASVHSRLSGYTSMAQKVHGPEFDAINEPIDGEVVMRAGGRKKHGRYWFGDSLVDRVTTPTLSQIRARSTNSSPAIRPRPDTTQTQIEAVKAQMEAAIQAR
;
A
#
# COMPACT_ATOMS: atom_id res chain seq x y z
N MET A 1 -12.58 16.97 5.14
CA MET A 1 -11.76 16.62 3.95
C MET A 1 -12.63 15.81 2.99
N ALA A 2 -12.59 16.09 1.68
CA ALA A 2 -13.54 15.56 0.68
C ALA A 2 -13.75 14.03 0.73
N ASN A 3 -12.69 13.25 0.98
CA ASN A 3 -12.79 11.79 1.10
C ASN A 3 -13.71 11.32 2.25
N GLY A 4 -13.83 12.09 3.32
CA GLY A 4 -14.74 11.79 4.43
C GLY A 4 -16.21 11.88 4.00
N ILE A 5 -16.55 12.94 3.25
CA ILE A 5 -17.90 13.13 2.70
C ILE A 5 -18.18 12.07 1.63
N LEU A 6 -17.25 11.83 0.71
CA LEU A 6 -17.37 10.76 -0.29
C LEU A 6 -17.63 9.40 0.37
N GLY A 7 -16.93 9.06 1.45
CA GLY A 7 -17.15 7.81 2.17
C GLY A 7 -18.54 7.71 2.81
N LEU A 8 -19.11 8.84 3.24
CA LEU A 8 -20.48 8.89 3.74
C LEU A 8 -21.51 8.77 2.61
N LEU A 9 -21.27 9.43 1.47
CA LEU A 9 -22.14 9.34 0.29
C LEU A 9 -22.15 7.93 -0.29
N CYS A 10 -20.99 7.26 -0.38
CA CYS A 10 -20.93 5.86 -0.79
C CYS A 10 -21.79 4.96 0.11
N LYS A 11 -21.73 5.16 1.44
CA LYS A 11 -22.57 4.41 2.40
C LYS A 11 -24.05 4.74 2.23
N ARG A 12 -24.39 6.03 2.17
CA ARG A 12 -25.77 6.50 2.02
C ARG A 12 -26.45 5.92 0.78
N HIS A 13 -25.70 5.83 -0.32
CA HIS A 13 -26.19 5.37 -1.62
C HIS A 13 -25.74 3.95 -1.95
N TYR A 14 -25.53 3.13 -0.92
CA TYR A 14 -25.14 1.75 -1.09
C TYR A 14 -26.15 1.01 -1.99
N PRO A 15 -25.71 0.33 -3.06
CA PRO A 15 -26.63 -0.39 -3.95
C PRO A 15 -27.35 -1.57 -3.30
N GLY A 16 -26.89 -2.06 -2.14
CA GLY A 16 -27.44 -3.25 -1.51
C GLY A 16 -26.99 -4.54 -2.17
N ALA A 17 -27.80 -5.59 -2.03
CA ALA A 17 -27.60 -6.84 -2.74
C ALA A 17 -28.01 -6.71 -4.21
N MET A 18 -27.21 -7.30 -5.11
CA MET A 18 -27.48 -7.29 -6.55
C MET A 18 -26.99 -8.56 -7.21
N ASP A 19 -27.53 -8.85 -8.39
CA ASP A 19 -27.15 -10.00 -9.19
C ASP A 19 -25.90 -9.67 -10.01
N ILE A 20 -24.76 -10.23 -9.59
CA ILE A 20 -23.46 -9.99 -10.18
C ILE A 20 -22.95 -11.30 -10.73
N ALA A 21 -22.75 -11.36 -12.05
CA ALA A 21 -22.34 -12.58 -12.76
C ALA A 21 -23.26 -13.79 -12.47
N GLY A 22 -24.57 -13.55 -12.36
CA GLY A 22 -25.57 -14.59 -12.09
C GLY A 22 -25.68 -15.02 -10.63
N VAL A 23 -24.93 -14.38 -9.71
CA VAL A 23 -24.99 -14.68 -8.28
C VAL A 23 -25.46 -13.44 -7.53
N ARG A 24 -26.50 -13.61 -6.72
CA ARG A 24 -26.95 -12.59 -5.78
C ARG A 24 -25.87 -12.37 -4.73
N GLN A 25 -25.29 -11.18 -4.66
CA GLN A 25 -24.28 -10.84 -3.66
C GLN A 25 -24.29 -9.34 -3.31
N PRO A 26 -23.76 -8.96 -2.13
CA PRO A 26 -23.61 -7.56 -1.76
C PRO A 26 -22.68 -6.81 -2.73
N ALA A 27 -23.04 -5.58 -3.08
CA ALA A 27 -22.16 -4.71 -3.85
C ALA A 27 -20.83 -4.50 -3.09
N SER A 28 -19.71 -4.87 -3.71
CA SER A 28 -18.37 -4.78 -3.11
C SER A 28 -17.33 -3.97 -3.91
N SER A 29 -17.73 -3.34 -5.02
CA SER A 29 -16.83 -2.60 -5.91
C SER A 29 -17.52 -1.32 -6.42
N TRP A 30 -16.72 -0.41 -6.98
CA TRP A 30 -17.26 0.81 -7.58
C TRP A 30 -18.03 0.52 -8.88
N GLU A 31 -17.64 -0.52 -9.61
CA GLU A 31 -18.34 -1.02 -10.80
C GLU A 31 -19.79 -1.40 -10.49
N HIS A 32 -20.06 -1.96 -9.31
CA HIS A 32 -21.43 -2.26 -8.89
C HIS A 32 -22.28 -0.99 -8.72
N TYR A 33 -21.68 0.12 -8.29
CA TYR A 33 -22.37 1.41 -8.25
C TYR A 33 -22.63 1.94 -9.67
N ILE A 34 -21.74 1.68 -10.63
CA ILE A 34 -21.91 2.09 -12.03
C ILE A 34 -23.07 1.33 -12.65
N ALA A 35 -23.17 0.02 -12.37
CA ALA A 35 -24.22 -0.85 -12.88
C ALA A 35 -25.58 -0.64 -12.20
N ALA A 36 -25.61 -0.09 -10.98
CA ALA A 36 -26.84 0.13 -10.23
C ALA A 36 -27.58 1.38 -10.71
N PRO A 37 -28.81 1.26 -11.27
CA PRO A 37 -29.63 2.42 -11.58
C PRO A 37 -29.96 3.18 -10.29
N ASP A 38 -30.19 4.49 -10.42
CA ASP A 38 -30.64 5.31 -9.30
C ASP A 38 -32.12 5.66 -9.40
N ALA A 39 -32.72 5.97 -8.25
CA ALA A 39 -34.06 6.53 -8.18
C ALA A 39 -33.98 8.05 -8.05
N LEU A 40 -35.07 8.75 -8.42
CA LEU A 40 -35.19 10.19 -8.20
C LEU A 40 -34.84 10.54 -6.75
N ASP A 41 -34.07 11.61 -6.57
CA ASP A 41 -33.80 12.12 -5.23
C ASP A 41 -34.99 12.93 -4.68
N MET A 42 -34.87 13.37 -3.42
CA MET A 42 -35.94 14.14 -2.76
C MET A 42 -36.17 15.52 -3.39
N GLU A 43 -35.21 16.02 -4.17
CA GLU A 43 -35.25 17.29 -4.88
C GLU A 43 -35.73 17.11 -6.33
N GLY A 44 -36.06 15.87 -6.73
CA GLY A 44 -36.50 15.51 -8.08
C GLY A 44 -35.37 15.40 -9.11
N ARG A 45 -34.10 15.41 -8.69
CA ARG A 45 -32.96 15.18 -9.58
C ARG A 45 -32.92 13.71 -9.99
N ALA A 46 -32.76 13.48 -11.29
CA ALA A 46 -32.52 12.16 -11.87
C ALA A 46 -31.03 11.95 -12.08
N PHE A 47 -30.51 10.83 -11.58
CA PHE A 47 -29.15 10.39 -11.82
C PHE A 47 -29.17 9.07 -12.57
N ASP A 48 -28.28 8.89 -13.55
CA ASP A 48 -28.27 7.69 -14.39
C ASP A 48 -27.97 6.43 -13.57
N ASN A 49 -27.08 6.55 -12.58
CA ASN A 49 -26.67 5.47 -11.70
C ASN A 49 -26.16 6.00 -10.35
N LYS A 50 -25.88 5.09 -9.42
CA LYS A 50 -25.41 5.43 -8.07
C LYS A 50 -24.08 6.19 -8.08
N THR A 51 -23.20 5.99 -9.07
CA THR A 51 -21.95 6.77 -9.16
C THR A 51 -22.19 8.23 -9.51
N HIS A 52 -23.09 8.48 -10.47
CA HIS A 52 -23.45 9.84 -10.86
C HIS A 52 -24.05 10.57 -9.64
N ARG A 53 -24.94 9.91 -8.90
CA ARG A 53 -25.49 10.47 -7.65
C ARG A 53 -24.40 10.82 -6.62
N VAL A 54 -23.53 9.86 -6.28
CA VAL A 54 -22.47 10.07 -5.27
C VAL A 54 -21.53 11.20 -5.66
N LEU A 55 -21.14 11.28 -6.93
CA LEU A 55 -20.22 12.31 -7.42
C LEU A 55 -20.88 13.67 -7.55
N SER A 56 -22.15 13.73 -7.93
CA SER A 56 -22.90 14.99 -8.03
C SER A 56 -23.20 15.58 -6.65
N GLU A 57 -23.67 14.77 -5.70
CA GLU A 57 -23.94 15.24 -4.33
C GLU A 57 -22.66 15.69 -3.60
N LEU A 58 -21.47 15.26 -4.02
CA LEU A 58 -20.23 15.82 -3.46
C LEU A 58 -20.15 17.34 -3.67
N TRP A 59 -20.63 17.82 -4.82
CA TRP A 59 -20.53 19.23 -5.21
C TRP A 59 -21.63 20.10 -4.59
N ASP A 60 -22.64 19.49 -3.97
CA ASP A 60 -23.56 20.21 -3.09
C ASP A 60 -22.82 20.78 -1.85
N PHE A 61 -21.65 20.22 -1.51
CA PHE A 61 -20.80 20.66 -0.38
C PHE A 61 -19.56 21.46 -0.77
N TYR A 62 -19.17 21.46 -2.05
CA TYR A 62 -17.88 21.99 -2.50
C TYR A 62 -18.01 22.80 -3.79
N ILE A 63 -17.31 23.93 -3.84
CA ILE A 63 -17.15 24.71 -5.07
C ILE A 63 -15.83 24.30 -5.73
N CYS A 64 -15.89 23.98 -7.02
CA CYS A 64 -14.70 23.67 -7.81
C CYS A 64 -14.18 24.92 -8.52
N GLU A 65 -12.86 25.08 -8.57
CA GLU A 65 -12.22 26.14 -9.35
C GLU A 65 -12.58 26.02 -10.85
N LYS A 66 -12.74 27.16 -11.52
CA LYS A 66 -13.14 27.21 -12.93
C LYS A 66 -12.15 26.40 -13.79
N GLY A 67 -12.68 25.47 -14.58
CA GLY A 67 -11.88 24.59 -15.45
C GLY A 67 -11.31 23.34 -14.77
N MET A 68 -11.37 23.24 -13.43
CA MET A 68 -10.86 22.07 -12.70
C MET A 68 -11.88 20.94 -12.53
N MET A 69 -13.15 21.18 -12.84
CA MET A 69 -14.25 20.24 -12.60
C MET A 69 -14.00 18.84 -13.20
N PRO A 70 -13.58 18.68 -14.47
CA PRO A 70 -13.32 17.35 -15.03
C PRO A 70 -12.23 16.60 -14.27
N ARG A 71 -11.15 17.30 -13.87
CA ARG A 71 -10.07 16.71 -13.10
C ARG A 71 -10.52 16.34 -11.68
N ALA A 72 -11.30 17.20 -11.05
CA ALA A 72 -11.82 16.98 -9.71
C ALA A 72 -12.77 15.78 -9.67
N MET A 73 -13.65 15.63 -10.66
CA MET A 73 -14.51 14.44 -10.81
C MET A 73 -13.71 13.15 -10.99
N GLN A 74 -12.65 13.17 -11.81
CA GLN A 74 -11.77 12.00 -11.96
C GLN A 74 -11.08 11.61 -10.65
N VAL A 75 -10.60 12.61 -9.89
CA VAL A 75 -9.96 12.37 -8.59
C VAL A 75 -10.97 11.82 -7.57
N ALA A 76 -12.18 12.38 -7.52
CA ALA A 76 -13.25 11.92 -6.66
C ALA A 76 -13.67 10.47 -6.99
N SER A 77 -13.89 10.17 -8.27
CA SER A 77 -14.20 8.83 -8.74
C SER A 77 -13.09 7.84 -8.36
N LYS A 78 -11.81 8.19 -8.61
CA LYS A 78 -10.67 7.36 -8.22
C LYS A 78 -10.57 7.14 -6.70
N ALA A 79 -10.99 8.12 -5.88
CA ALA A 79 -11.06 7.94 -4.44
C ALA A 79 -12.19 6.95 -4.06
N CYS A 80 -13.35 7.01 -4.72
CA CYS A 80 -14.46 6.09 -4.47
C CYS A 80 -14.11 4.62 -4.68
N TYR A 81 -13.27 4.30 -5.68
CA TYR A 81 -12.73 2.95 -5.86
C TYR A 81 -12.12 2.37 -4.59
N LYS A 82 -11.24 3.14 -3.93
CA LYS A 82 -10.61 2.72 -2.69
C LYS A 82 -11.61 2.69 -1.53
N LEU A 83 -12.45 3.71 -1.42
CA LEU A 83 -13.43 3.82 -0.34
C LEU A 83 -14.42 2.66 -0.33
N VAL A 84 -14.93 2.25 -1.48
CA VAL A 84 -15.88 1.13 -1.60
C VAL A 84 -15.19 -0.21 -1.38
N ALA A 85 -13.98 -0.40 -1.93
CA ALA A 85 -13.20 -1.62 -1.68
C ALA A 85 -12.92 -1.84 -0.18
N ASP A 86 -12.61 -0.76 0.55
CA ASP A 86 -12.34 -0.82 2.00
C ASP A 86 -13.65 -0.85 2.85
N MET A 87 -14.81 -0.52 2.27
CA MET A 87 -16.04 -0.24 3.02
C MET A 87 -16.55 -1.42 3.83
N LEU A 88 -16.63 -2.62 3.24
CA LEU A 88 -17.11 -3.81 3.95
C LEU A 88 -16.13 -4.25 5.04
N TYR A 89 -14.82 -4.14 4.79
CA TYR A 89 -13.81 -4.40 5.82
C TYR A 89 -13.94 -3.45 7.01
N GLU A 90 -14.13 -2.15 6.75
CA GLU A 90 -14.35 -1.15 7.79
C GLU A 90 -15.69 -1.34 8.52
N ALA A 91 -16.72 -1.80 7.81
CA ALA A 91 -18.02 -2.14 8.39
C ALA A 91 -17.90 -3.28 9.42
N ARG A 92 -17.12 -4.32 9.12
CA ARG A 92 -16.85 -5.41 10.07
C ARG A 92 -16.25 -4.89 11.37
N ILE A 93 -15.23 -4.04 11.28
CA ILE A 93 -14.57 -3.47 12.45
C ILE A 93 -15.53 -2.57 13.22
N GLN A 94 -16.32 -1.77 12.52
CA GLN A 94 -17.31 -0.92 13.18
C GLN A 94 -18.41 -1.73 13.88
N ALA A 95 -18.83 -2.86 13.31
CA ALA A 95 -19.78 -3.77 13.94
C ALA A 95 -19.21 -4.34 15.25
N VAL A 96 -17.93 -4.75 15.26
CA VAL A 96 -17.22 -5.17 16.48
C VAL A 96 -17.24 -4.07 17.55
N ILE A 97 -16.87 -2.84 17.19
CA ILE A 97 -16.87 -1.70 18.11
C ILE A 97 -18.29 -1.45 18.64
N ASN A 98 -19.30 -1.49 17.76
CA ASN A 98 -20.70 -1.25 18.13
C ASN A 98 -21.22 -2.34 19.07
N TYR A 99 -20.88 -3.61 18.83
CA TYR A 99 -21.29 -4.71 19.68
C TYR A 99 -20.70 -4.57 21.08
N LYS A 100 -19.38 -4.36 21.17
CA LYS A 100 -18.69 -4.14 22.44
C LYS A 100 -19.28 -2.94 23.20
N ALA A 101 -19.51 -1.82 22.52
CA ALA A 101 -20.04 -0.62 23.16
C ALA A 101 -21.52 -0.73 23.56
N LYS A 102 -22.38 -1.23 22.67
CA LYS A 102 -23.85 -1.24 22.88
C LYS A 102 -24.32 -2.40 23.74
N ILE A 103 -23.73 -3.58 23.54
CA ILE A 103 -24.17 -4.84 24.18
C ILE A 103 -23.32 -5.13 25.41
N GLU A 104 -22.00 -5.22 25.25
CA GLU A 104 -21.10 -5.54 26.38
C GLU A 104 -20.77 -4.32 27.27
N LYS A 105 -21.13 -3.11 26.84
CA LYS A 105 -20.82 -1.84 27.53
C LYS A 105 -19.32 -1.59 27.72
N VAL A 106 -18.47 -2.18 26.87
CA VAL A 106 -17.02 -1.97 26.85
C VAL A 106 -16.63 -1.08 25.68
N ARG A 107 -15.90 0.01 25.98
CA ARG A 107 -15.36 0.89 24.94
C ARG A 107 -14.04 0.32 24.42
N ILE A 108 -14.02 -0.01 23.14
CA ILE A 108 -12.79 -0.37 22.42
C ILE A 108 -12.59 0.53 21.20
N TYR A 109 -11.34 0.60 20.75
CA TYR A 109 -10.95 1.37 19.57
C TYR A 109 -10.61 0.44 18.39
N LYS A 110 -10.38 1.04 17.23
CA LYS A 110 -10.14 0.33 15.96
C LYS A 110 -8.98 -0.66 16.01
N GLY A 111 -7.95 -0.45 16.83
CA GLY A 111 -6.81 -1.36 16.97
C GLY A 111 -7.25 -2.74 17.48
N PRO A 112 -7.67 -2.84 18.75
CA PRO A 112 -8.17 -4.10 19.33
C PRO A 112 -9.34 -4.73 18.56
N ALA A 113 -10.21 -3.91 17.97
CA ALA A 113 -11.36 -4.41 17.20
C ALA A 113 -11.01 -5.21 15.94
N ARG A 114 -9.78 -5.08 15.40
CA ARG A 114 -9.36 -5.80 14.19
C ARG A 114 -9.22 -7.30 14.42
N ASP A 115 -8.85 -7.68 15.63
CA ASP A 115 -8.48 -9.05 16.00
C ASP A 115 -9.65 -9.80 16.68
N ILE A 116 -10.73 -9.09 17.02
CA ILE A 116 -11.94 -9.68 17.58
C ILE A 116 -12.82 -10.22 16.46
N ARG A 117 -13.29 -11.46 16.62
CA ARG A 117 -14.30 -12.08 15.76
C ARG A 117 -15.60 -12.20 16.54
N LEU A 118 -16.68 -11.67 15.97
CA LEU A 118 -18.01 -11.89 16.49
C LEU A 118 -18.62 -13.15 15.86
N THR A 119 -19.56 -13.77 16.55
CA THR A 119 -20.42 -14.79 15.93
C THR A 119 -21.39 -14.14 14.95
N ARG A 120 -22.01 -14.96 14.10
CA ARG A 120 -23.05 -14.52 13.17
C ARG A 120 -24.15 -13.74 13.91
N GLU A 121 -24.68 -14.32 14.97
CA GLU A 121 -25.76 -13.75 15.79
C GLU A 121 -25.35 -12.41 16.39
N GLN A 122 -24.11 -12.29 16.84
CA GLN A 122 -23.57 -11.05 17.40
C GLN A 122 -23.48 -9.95 16.34
N TYR A 123 -23.01 -10.26 15.12
CA TYR A 123 -23.01 -9.30 14.01
C TYR A 123 -24.42 -8.82 13.64
N LEU A 124 -25.39 -9.75 13.60
CA LEU A 124 -26.78 -9.44 13.26
C LEU A 124 -27.45 -8.47 14.24
N ARG A 125 -27.00 -8.39 15.49
CA ARG A 125 -27.52 -7.43 16.48
C ARG A 125 -27.05 -5.99 16.27
N VAL A 126 -26.06 -5.77 15.40
CA VAL A 126 -25.42 -4.46 15.21
C VAL A 126 -25.26 -4.05 13.74
N PRO A 127 -26.35 -4.06 12.94
CA PRO A 127 -26.29 -3.62 11.55
C PRO A 127 -25.79 -2.17 11.48
N PRO A 128 -24.86 -1.86 10.56
CA PRO A 128 -24.47 -0.48 10.27
C PRO A 128 -25.67 0.35 9.78
N TRP A 129 -25.75 1.63 10.18
CA TRP A 129 -26.89 2.50 9.85
C TRP A 129 -27.23 2.60 8.36
N TRP A 130 -26.24 2.40 7.48
CA TRP A 130 -26.41 2.55 6.04
C TRP A 130 -26.97 1.30 5.34
N ILE A 131 -27.08 0.18 6.06
CA ILE A 131 -27.66 -1.07 5.54
C ILE A 131 -28.88 -1.53 6.35
N THR A 132 -29.34 -0.75 7.34
CA THR A 132 -30.48 -1.15 8.20
C THR A 132 -31.76 -1.39 7.42
N ASN A 133 -31.91 -0.75 6.24
CA ASN A 133 -33.10 -0.90 5.40
C ASN A 133 -32.99 -2.09 4.41
N ASP A 134 -31.84 -2.76 4.33
CA ASP A 134 -31.60 -3.95 3.51
C ASP A 134 -30.98 -5.05 4.39
N TYR A 135 -31.78 -5.53 5.34
CA TYR A 135 -31.36 -6.57 6.28
C TYR A 135 -30.93 -7.88 5.58
N PRO A 136 -31.60 -8.35 4.50
CA PRO A 136 -31.12 -9.49 3.74
C PRO A 136 -29.70 -9.30 3.19
N CYS A 137 -29.37 -8.12 2.66
CA CYS A 137 -27.99 -7.84 2.24
C CYS A 137 -27.02 -7.83 3.43
N TRP A 138 -27.44 -7.37 4.61
CA TRP A 138 -26.61 -7.45 5.81
C TRP A 138 -26.32 -8.89 6.20
N GLU A 139 -27.32 -9.77 6.18
CA GLU A 139 -27.13 -11.20 6.44
C GLU A 139 -26.10 -11.82 5.49
N MET A 140 -26.20 -11.53 4.19
CA MET A 140 -25.23 -12.03 3.20
C MET A 140 -23.79 -11.56 3.47
N ILE A 141 -23.62 -10.32 3.93
CA ILE A 141 -22.30 -9.80 4.31
C ILE A 141 -21.77 -10.53 5.54
N VAL A 142 -22.61 -10.76 6.55
CA VAL A 142 -22.24 -11.46 7.78
C VAL A 142 -21.92 -12.92 7.48
N ASP A 143 -22.73 -13.61 6.69
CA ASP A 143 -22.52 -15.00 6.27
C ASP A 143 -21.15 -15.15 5.59
N ARG A 144 -20.79 -14.19 4.73
CA ARG A 144 -19.47 -14.15 4.11
C ARG A 144 -18.35 -14.02 5.14
N TRP A 145 -18.47 -13.13 6.13
CA TRP A 145 -17.43 -12.96 7.17
C TRP A 145 -17.32 -14.17 8.11
N CYS A 146 -18.40 -14.90 8.32
CA CYS A 146 -18.44 -16.09 9.15
C CYS A 146 -18.14 -17.39 8.38
N SER A 147 -18.01 -17.33 7.05
CA SER A 147 -17.67 -18.49 6.22
C SER A 147 -16.24 -18.98 6.45
N GLN A 148 -16.06 -20.30 6.39
CA GLN A 148 -14.76 -20.94 6.57
C GLN A 148 -13.72 -20.45 5.57
N GLU A 149 -14.10 -20.33 4.29
CA GLU A 149 -13.24 -19.81 3.22
C GLU A 149 -12.70 -18.41 3.52
N TRP A 150 -13.56 -17.53 4.04
CA TRP A 150 -13.15 -16.18 4.39
C TRP A 150 -12.20 -16.17 5.60
N LEU A 151 -12.45 -17.01 6.60
CA LEU A 151 -11.59 -17.14 7.79
C LEU A 151 -10.19 -17.60 7.39
N GLU A 152 -10.08 -18.64 6.56
CA GLU A 152 -8.81 -19.16 6.05
C GLU A 152 -8.06 -18.12 5.23
N MET A 153 -8.75 -17.43 4.31
CA MET A 153 -8.16 -16.34 3.53
C MET A 153 -7.65 -15.21 4.44
N HIS A 154 -8.44 -14.82 5.45
CA HIS A 154 -8.10 -13.75 6.38
C HIS A 154 -6.91 -14.13 7.28
N GLU A 155 -6.86 -15.37 7.77
CA GLU A 155 -5.76 -15.90 8.58
C GLU A 155 -4.49 -16.03 7.76
N ALA A 156 -4.55 -16.58 6.55
CA ALA A 156 -3.40 -16.64 5.65
C ALA A 156 -2.85 -15.23 5.36
N ALA A 157 -3.73 -14.24 5.17
CA ALA A 157 -3.33 -12.85 5.01
C ALA A 157 -2.70 -12.26 6.28
N GLN A 158 -3.22 -12.60 7.47
CA GLN A 158 -2.66 -12.20 8.76
C GLN A 158 -1.29 -12.84 8.99
N GLN A 159 -1.13 -14.14 8.75
CA GLN A 159 0.14 -14.86 8.84
C GLN A 159 1.18 -14.25 7.90
N ARG A 160 0.81 -13.96 6.64
CA ARG A 160 1.69 -13.23 5.72
C ARG A 160 2.11 -11.85 6.23
N ARG A 161 1.24 -11.14 6.96
CA ARG A 161 1.57 -9.84 7.58
C ARG A 161 2.47 -10.00 8.79
N LEU A 162 2.29 -11.05 9.60
CA LEU A 162 3.15 -11.35 10.75
C LEU A 162 4.57 -11.74 10.32
N LEU A 163 4.71 -12.39 9.16
CA LEU A 163 6.00 -12.68 8.54
C LEU A 163 6.72 -11.44 7.99
N MET A 164 6.06 -10.28 7.92
CA MET A 164 6.73 -9.04 7.51
C MET A 164 7.47 -8.43 8.72
N PRO A 165 8.81 -8.26 8.64
CA PRO A 165 9.65 -7.87 9.79
C PRO A 165 9.43 -6.44 10.31
N GLY A 166 8.50 -5.67 9.72
CA GLY A 166 8.19 -4.32 10.15
C GLY A 166 7.49 -3.49 9.07
N ALA A 167 7.42 -2.17 9.29
CA ALA A 167 6.96 -1.24 8.28
C ALA A 167 7.80 -1.40 7.00
N SER A 168 7.19 -1.35 5.82
CA SER A 168 7.94 -1.45 4.57
C SER A 168 8.94 -0.31 4.39
N HIS A 169 8.65 0.87 4.98
CA HIS A 169 9.50 2.04 5.09
C HIS A 169 8.85 3.06 6.04
N HIS A 170 9.62 4.02 6.55
CA HIS A 170 9.20 5.05 7.50
C HIS A 170 8.98 6.44 6.84
N GLN A 171 8.82 6.48 5.52
CA GLN A 171 8.59 7.72 4.75
C GLN A 171 7.21 8.36 4.99
N GLY A 172 6.24 7.56 5.44
CA GLY A 172 4.82 7.95 5.41
C GLY A 172 4.36 8.19 3.97
N ASN A 173 3.58 9.26 3.74
CA ASN A 173 3.09 9.64 2.41
C ASN A 173 4.13 10.41 1.57
N ARG A 174 5.35 10.61 2.08
CA ARG A 174 6.40 11.35 1.37
C ARG A 174 7.12 10.44 0.38
N ASN A 175 7.61 11.02 -0.72
CA ASN A 175 8.62 10.36 -1.54
C ASN A 175 10.01 10.50 -0.87
N LEU A 176 11.01 9.78 -1.39
CA LEU A 176 12.36 9.78 -0.81
C LEU A 176 13.04 11.15 -0.87
N LYS A 177 12.81 11.96 -1.91
CA LYS A 177 13.35 13.34 -2.00
C LYS A 177 12.80 14.22 -0.87
N ALA A 178 11.49 14.17 -0.64
CA ALA A 178 10.82 14.90 0.43
C ALA A 178 11.18 14.34 1.82
N TYR A 179 11.49 13.05 1.94
CA TYR A 179 12.04 12.47 3.15
C TYR A 179 13.44 13.02 3.44
N ALA A 180 14.34 13.04 2.44
CA ALA A 180 15.70 13.56 2.57
C ALA A 180 15.72 15.03 3.00
N ALA A 181 14.91 15.87 2.34
CA ALA A 181 14.77 17.28 2.69
C ALA A 181 14.27 17.46 4.13
N ARG A 182 13.29 16.65 4.56
CA ARG A 182 12.79 16.71 5.93
C ARG A 182 13.81 16.23 6.96
N TYR A 183 14.53 15.15 6.66
CA TYR A 183 15.58 14.62 7.52
C TYR A 183 16.68 15.65 7.72
N SER A 184 17.15 16.28 6.63
CA SER A 184 18.13 17.36 6.68
C SER A 184 17.66 18.52 7.55
N ALA A 185 16.42 18.98 7.36
CA ALA A 185 15.84 20.06 8.17
C ALA A 185 15.75 19.76 9.67
N THR A 186 15.55 18.49 10.06
CA THR A 186 15.45 18.10 11.47
C THR A 186 16.79 17.77 12.12
N HIS A 187 17.83 17.52 11.33
CA HIS A 187 19.19 17.18 11.79
C HIS A 187 20.20 18.29 11.49
N GLY A 188 19.81 19.55 11.70
CA GLY A 188 20.73 20.68 11.59
C GLY A 188 21.20 21.03 10.18
N GLY A 189 20.44 20.65 9.14
CA GLY A 189 20.78 20.95 7.76
C GLY A 189 21.81 20.02 7.13
N VAL A 190 22.14 18.89 7.78
CA VAL A 190 23.09 17.91 7.22
C VAL A 190 22.56 17.41 5.86
N PRO A 191 23.35 17.50 4.78
CA PRO A 191 22.95 16.99 3.48
C PRO A 191 22.66 15.49 3.54
N CYS A 192 21.55 15.07 2.96
CA CYS A 192 21.15 13.67 2.91
C CYS A 192 21.14 13.22 1.44
N THR A 193 22.08 12.37 1.07
CA THR A 193 22.23 11.88 -0.31
C THR A 193 21.08 10.94 -0.67
N GLN A 194 20.93 10.62 -1.95
CA GLN A 194 19.86 9.74 -2.42
C GLN A 194 19.94 8.34 -1.78
N VAL A 195 21.14 7.77 -1.69
CA VAL A 195 21.38 6.46 -1.08
C VAL A 195 21.15 6.51 0.43
N GLN A 196 21.66 7.54 1.11
CA GLN A 196 21.41 7.73 2.53
C GLN A 196 19.92 7.88 2.83
N ALA A 197 19.18 8.66 2.05
CA ALA A 197 17.75 8.84 2.21
C ALA A 197 16.99 7.52 2.04
N TYR A 198 17.39 6.69 1.07
CA TYR A 198 16.84 5.33 0.92
C TYR A 198 17.08 4.51 2.20
N CYS A 199 18.32 4.44 2.70
CA CYS A 199 18.66 3.65 3.88
C CYS A 199 18.00 4.17 5.17
N LEU A 200 18.07 5.47 5.46
CA LEU A 200 17.47 6.11 6.63
C LEU A 200 15.94 5.93 6.67
N ALA A 201 15.29 5.99 5.51
CA ALA A 201 13.86 5.69 5.40
C ALA A 201 13.50 4.26 5.83
N HIS A 202 14.46 3.34 5.87
CA HIS A 202 14.30 1.98 6.38
C HIS A 202 14.80 1.80 7.82
N LYS A 203 15.42 2.82 8.43
CA LYS A 203 15.80 2.83 9.86
C LYS A 203 14.76 3.53 10.74
N GLY A 204 14.16 4.62 10.25
CA GLY A 204 13.21 5.38 11.07
C GLY A 204 12.55 6.56 10.37
N LYS A 205 11.68 7.26 11.10
CA LYS A 205 11.05 8.49 10.60
C LYS A 205 12.12 9.58 10.47
N ALA A 206 11.92 10.51 9.54
CA ALA A 206 12.87 11.62 9.32
C ALA A 206 13.14 12.47 10.58
N THR A 207 12.23 12.49 11.54
CA THR A 207 12.33 13.24 12.81
C THR A 207 12.99 12.46 13.94
N TYR A 208 13.27 11.17 13.75
CA TYR A 208 13.93 10.36 14.78
C TYR A 208 15.44 10.55 14.67
N ASP A 209 16.13 10.38 15.80
CA ASP A 209 17.60 10.37 15.85
C ASP A 209 18.13 9.06 15.26
N VAL A 210 18.14 8.99 13.94
CA VAL A 210 18.65 7.86 13.17
C VAL A 210 19.78 8.35 12.27
N THR A 211 20.91 7.65 12.30
CA THR A 211 22.09 7.97 11.48
C THR A 211 22.36 6.86 10.47
N PHE A 212 22.96 7.23 9.35
CA PHE A 212 23.38 6.27 8.33
C PHE A 212 24.83 5.88 8.60
N ASN A 213 25.11 4.57 8.62
CA ASN A 213 26.47 4.04 8.64
C ASN A 213 26.64 3.06 7.46
N PRO A 214 27.64 3.24 6.59
CA PRO A 214 27.94 2.28 5.52
C PRO A 214 28.13 0.84 6.01
N GLN A 215 28.59 0.67 7.25
CA GLN A 215 28.85 -0.63 7.90
C GLN A 215 27.67 -1.13 8.76
N ASP A 216 26.49 -0.51 8.61
CA ASP A 216 25.28 -0.98 9.27
C ASP A 216 24.98 -2.45 8.91
N PRO A 217 24.82 -3.35 9.91
CA PRO A 217 24.45 -4.74 9.62
C PRO A 217 23.00 -4.84 9.14
N PRO A 218 22.57 -5.97 8.56
CA PRO A 218 21.20 -6.16 8.07
C PRO A 218 20.09 -5.85 9.09
N GLU A 219 20.37 -6.08 10.38
CA GLU A 219 19.46 -5.88 11.52
C GLU A 219 19.23 -4.40 11.84
N ALA A 220 20.09 -3.50 11.35
CA ALA A 220 19.93 -2.05 11.55
C ALA A 220 18.73 -1.47 10.77
N TYR A 221 18.13 -2.27 9.86
CA TYR A 221 17.01 -1.89 9.01
C TYR A 221 15.74 -2.65 9.38
N ASN A 222 14.59 -2.04 9.10
CA ASN A 222 13.28 -2.71 9.24
C ASN A 222 13.08 -3.91 8.29
N ASN A 223 13.98 -4.09 7.32
CA ASN A 223 14.00 -5.21 6.40
C ASN A 223 15.44 -5.49 5.96
N ALA A 224 15.95 -6.69 6.26
CA ALA A 224 17.31 -7.12 5.92
C ALA A 224 17.63 -7.03 4.41
N SER A 225 16.63 -7.08 3.54
CA SER A 225 16.84 -6.91 2.09
C SER A 225 17.31 -5.50 1.70
N VAL A 226 17.20 -4.51 2.58
CA VAL A 226 17.73 -3.16 2.35
C VAL A 226 19.25 -3.20 2.30
N HIS A 227 19.88 -3.92 3.23
CA HIS A 227 21.32 -4.13 3.26
C HIS A 227 21.78 -4.84 1.99
N SER A 228 21.16 -5.98 1.63
CA SER A 228 21.56 -6.72 0.41
C SER A 228 21.39 -5.91 -0.88
N ARG A 229 20.37 -5.03 -0.92
CA ARG A 229 20.18 -4.11 -2.05
C ARG A 229 21.25 -3.03 -2.11
N LEU A 230 21.60 -2.44 -0.97
CA LEU A 230 22.66 -1.43 -0.88
C LEU A 230 24.00 -2.05 -1.33
N SER A 231 24.41 -3.18 -0.74
CA SER A 231 25.66 -3.86 -1.11
C SER A 231 25.66 -4.27 -2.58
N GLY A 232 24.53 -4.76 -3.10
CA GLY A 232 24.40 -5.14 -4.51
C GLY A 232 24.50 -3.95 -5.47
N TYR A 233 23.94 -2.79 -5.10
CA TYR A 233 24.09 -1.54 -5.86
C TYR A 233 25.53 -1.03 -5.81
N THR A 234 26.13 -0.88 -4.63
CA THR A 234 27.51 -0.40 -4.45
C THR A 234 28.51 -1.27 -5.21
N SER A 235 28.40 -2.59 -5.07
CA SER A 235 29.25 -3.55 -5.80
C SER A 235 29.10 -3.44 -7.32
N MET A 236 27.90 -3.14 -7.82
CA MET A 236 27.70 -2.94 -9.26
C MET A 236 28.22 -1.58 -9.71
N ALA A 237 28.03 -0.53 -8.91
CA ALA A 237 28.52 0.81 -9.20
C ALA A 237 30.05 0.79 -9.38
N GLN A 238 30.76 0.10 -8.47
CA GLN A 238 32.22 -0.06 -8.57
C GLN A 238 32.66 -0.85 -9.81
N LYS A 239 31.87 -1.82 -10.27
CA LYS A 239 32.16 -2.55 -11.51
C LYS A 239 31.97 -1.70 -12.76
N VAL A 240 31.04 -0.74 -12.73
CA VAL A 240 30.72 0.13 -13.87
C VAL A 240 31.64 1.34 -13.93
N HIS A 241 31.88 1.99 -12.78
CA HIS A 241 32.59 3.27 -12.68
C HIS A 241 34.02 3.16 -12.16
N GLY A 242 34.40 2.01 -11.62
CA GLY A 242 35.73 1.75 -11.05
C GLY A 242 35.71 1.55 -9.52
N PRO A 243 36.76 0.92 -8.95
CA PRO A 243 36.78 0.51 -7.54
C PRO A 243 36.70 1.66 -6.54
N GLU A 244 37.15 2.86 -6.92
CA GLU A 244 37.15 4.07 -6.07
C GLU A 244 35.84 4.86 -6.14
N PHE A 245 34.86 4.42 -6.93
CA PHE A 245 33.59 5.12 -7.06
C PHE A 245 32.78 5.11 -5.75
N ASP A 246 32.48 6.30 -5.23
CA ASP A 246 31.69 6.48 -4.02
C ASP A 246 30.18 6.42 -4.33
N ALA A 247 29.66 5.20 -4.38
CA ALA A 247 28.25 4.95 -4.65
C ALA A 247 27.28 5.52 -3.60
N ILE A 248 27.76 5.94 -2.43
CA ILE A 248 26.92 6.43 -1.33
C ILE A 248 26.65 7.93 -1.50
N ASN A 249 27.68 8.68 -1.87
CA ASN A 249 27.60 10.13 -1.98
C ASN A 249 27.25 10.61 -3.38
N GLU A 250 27.55 9.82 -4.41
CA GLU A 250 27.17 10.12 -5.79
C GLU A 250 25.67 9.93 -6.07
N PRO A 251 25.10 10.65 -7.07
CA PRO A 251 23.73 10.43 -7.52
C PRO A 251 23.47 8.97 -7.92
N ILE A 252 22.24 8.48 -7.70
CA ILE A 252 21.91 7.10 -8.08
C ILE A 252 21.94 6.95 -9.60
N ASP A 253 22.80 6.07 -10.08
CA ASP A 253 22.90 5.73 -11.49
C ASP A 253 21.84 4.69 -11.87
N GLY A 254 20.92 5.10 -12.75
CA GLY A 254 19.82 4.26 -13.23
C GLY A 254 20.27 3.03 -14.02
N GLU A 255 21.38 3.08 -14.76
CA GLU A 255 21.93 1.92 -15.44
C GLU A 255 22.52 0.92 -14.44
N VAL A 256 23.27 1.40 -13.45
CA VAL A 256 23.79 0.54 -12.37
C VAL A 256 22.64 -0.17 -11.67
N VAL A 257 21.56 0.55 -11.35
CA VAL A 257 20.34 -0.04 -10.76
C VAL A 257 19.72 -1.09 -11.69
N MET A 258 19.70 -0.85 -13.01
CA MET A 258 19.16 -1.80 -13.99
C MET A 258 20.03 -3.06 -14.12
N ARG A 259 21.36 -2.92 -14.08
CA ARG A 259 22.34 -4.03 -14.09
C ARG A 259 22.31 -4.83 -12.80
N ALA A 260 22.20 -4.18 -11.64
CA ALA A 260 22.15 -4.84 -10.34
C ALA A 260 20.80 -5.54 -10.10
N GLY A 261 19.71 -4.94 -10.56
CA GLY A 261 18.34 -5.35 -10.25
C GLY A 261 17.63 -6.19 -11.31
N GLY A 262 18.26 -6.49 -12.43
CA GLY A 262 17.72 -7.42 -13.44
C GLY A 262 16.37 -7.02 -14.03
N ARG A 263 16.19 -5.72 -14.36
CA ARG A 263 14.97 -5.05 -14.90
C ARG A 263 13.95 -4.53 -13.87
N LYS A 264 13.05 -3.67 -14.36
CA LYS A 264 11.87 -3.21 -13.62
C LYS A 264 10.85 -4.35 -13.43
N LYS A 265 10.35 -4.54 -12.21
CA LYS A 265 9.24 -5.47 -11.90
C LYS A 265 8.00 -4.62 -11.60
N HIS A 266 6.89 -4.86 -12.30
CA HIS A 266 5.68 -4.02 -12.25
C HIS A 266 5.97 -2.52 -12.40
N GLY A 267 6.87 -2.17 -13.33
CA GLY A 267 7.27 -0.78 -13.59
C GLY A 267 8.19 -0.14 -12.55
N ARG A 268 8.67 -0.90 -11.54
CA ARG A 268 9.54 -0.37 -10.46
C ARG A 268 10.98 -0.87 -10.53
N TYR A 269 11.93 0.05 -10.34
CA TYR A 269 13.33 -0.28 -10.13
C TYR A 269 13.53 -1.11 -8.86
N TRP A 270 14.64 -1.85 -8.81
CA TRP A 270 14.97 -2.73 -7.67
C TRP A 270 15.52 -1.97 -6.47
N PHE A 271 16.21 -0.86 -6.72
CA PHE A 271 16.79 0.03 -5.73
C PHE A 271 16.37 1.47 -6.04
N GLY A 272 16.00 2.25 -5.02
CA GLY A 272 15.74 3.69 -5.16
C GLY A 272 14.69 4.10 -6.21
N ASP A 273 13.60 3.35 -6.42
CA ASP A 273 12.66 3.58 -7.55
C ASP A 273 12.14 5.02 -7.73
N SER A 274 11.92 5.75 -6.64
CA SER A 274 11.47 7.15 -6.68
C SER A 274 12.61 8.19 -6.80
N LEU A 275 13.86 7.73 -6.76
CA LEU A 275 15.07 8.55 -6.86
C LEU A 275 15.71 8.48 -8.25
N VAL A 276 15.57 7.34 -8.94
CA VAL A 276 16.12 7.12 -10.28
C VAL A 276 15.41 7.99 -11.32
N ASP A 277 16.19 8.70 -12.14
CA ASP A 277 15.66 9.48 -13.26
C ASP A 277 15.23 8.56 -14.41
N ARG A 278 13.92 8.48 -14.62
CA ARG A 278 13.30 7.62 -15.64
C ARG A 278 13.57 8.08 -17.07
N VAL A 279 13.89 9.35 -17.29
CA VAL A 279 14.08 9.91 -18.63
C VAL A 279 15.47 9.53 -19.16
N THR A 280 16.48 9.64 -18.31
CA THR A 280 17.88 9.38 -18.68
C THR A 280 18.28 7.91 -18.50
N THR A 281 17.53 7.13 -17.70
CA THR A 281 17.86 5.72 -17.46
C THR A 281 17.60 4.85 -18.69
N PRO A 282 18.61 4.16 -19.25
CA PRO A 282 18.42 3.25 -20.37
C PRO A 282 17.61 2.01 -19.98
N THR A 283 16.84 1.49 -20.92
CA THR A 283 16.12 0.22 -20.79
C THR A 283 17.10 -0.96 -20.79
N LEU A 284 16.68 -2.12 -20.26
CA LEU A 284 17.55 -3.30 -20.25
C LEU A 284 17.90 -3.79 -21.67
N SER A 285 17.00 -3.59 -22.63
CA SER A 285 17.25 -3.89 -24.04
C SER A 285 18.36 -3.00 -24.60
N GLN A 286 18.30 -1.69 -24.35
CA GLN A 286 19.36 -0.75 -24.74
C GLN A 286 20.69 -1.09 -24.07
N ILE A 287 20.69 -1.42 -22.77
CA ILE A 287 21.89 -1.85 -22.03
C ILE A 287 22.50 -3.11 -22.65
N ARG A 288 21.68 -4.11 -23.00
CA ARG A 288 22.15 -5.34 -23.66
C ARG A 288 22.75 -5.07 -25.03
N ALA A 289 22.10 -4.24 -25.84
CA ALA A 289 22.55 -3.92 -27.19
C ALA A 289 23.95 -3.26 -27.23
N ARG A 290 24.27 -2.46 -26.21
CA ARG A 290 25.58 -1.78 -26.06
C ARG A 290 26.60 -2.54 -25.21
N SER A 291 26.22 -3.65 -24.59
CA SER A 291 27.12 -4.39 -23.70
C SER A 291 28.05 -5.28 -24.53
N THR A 292 29.34 -5.21 -24.20
CA THR A 292 30.41 -6.05 -24.75
C THR A 292 30.85 -7.09 -23.72
N ASN A 293 31.76 -8.00 -24.09
CA ASN A 293 32.33 -8.98 -23.15
C ASN A 293 33.07 -8.35 -21.96
N SER A 294 33.53 -7.10 -22.07
CA SER A 294 34.15 -6.36 -20.97
C SER A 294 33.15 -5.61 -20.09
N SER A 295 31.88 -5.55 -20.49
CA SER A 295 30.85 -4.86 -19.72
C SER A 295 30.42 -5.68 -18.49
N PRO A 296 30.14 -5.03 -17.34
CA PRO A 296 29.63 -5.73 -16.16
C PRO A 296 28.34 -6.50 -16.45
N ALA A 297 28.32 -7.79 -16.08
CA ALA A 297 27.17 -8.65 -16.32
C ALA A 297 25.90 -8.14 -15.60
N ILE A 298 24.76 -8.22 -16.29
CA ILE A 298 23.45 -7.93 -15.70
C ILE A 298 23.10 -9.05 -14.73
N ARG A 299 22.91 -8.72 -13.46
CA ARG A 299 22.51 -9.69 -12.43
C ARG A 299 21.02 -10.05 -12.60
N PRO A 300 20.64 -11.32 -12.39
CA PRO A 300 19.24 -11.68 -12.25
C PRO A 300 18.68 -10.99 -11.00
N ARG A 301 17.41 -10.56 -11.07
CA ARG A 301 16.75 -9.95 -9.92
C ARG A 301 16.58 -11.02 -8.85
N PRO A 302 17.04 -10.81 -7.60
CA PRO A 302 16.77 -11.73 -6.51
C PRO A 302 15.25 -11.88 -6.32
N ASP A 303 14.75 -13.11 -6.36
CA ASP A 303 13.35 -13.36 -6.01
C ASP A 303 13.20 -13.42 -4.49
N THR A 304 12.05 -12.96 -4.00
CA THR A 304 11.70 -12.92 -2.58
C THR A 304 11.86 -14.30 -1.92
N THR A 305 11.49 -15.35 -2.66
CA THR A 305 11.63 -16.76 -2.25
C THR A 305 13.10 -17.17 -2.13
N GLN A 306 13.95 -16.72 -3.06
CA GLN A 306 15.37 -17.04 -3.08
C GLN A 306 16.14 -16.34 -1.96
N THR A 307 15.81 -15.07 -1.69
CA THR A 307 16.37 -14.32 -0.55
C THR A 307 15.97 -14.94 0.80
N GLN A 308 14.75 -15.48 0.92
CA GLN A 308 14.32 -16.21 2.13
C GLN A 308 15.06 -17.54 2.30
N ILE A 309 15.24 -18.31 1.23
CA ILE A 309 15.99 -19.57 1.26
C ILE A 309 17.47 -19.32 1.62
N GLU A 310 18.09 -18.29 1.05
CA GLU A 310 19.47 -17.90 1.37
C GLU A 310 19.62 -17.44 2.82
N ALA A 311 18.65 -16.68 3.35
CA ALA A 311 18.65 -16.29 4.77
C ALA A 311 18.51 -17.49 5.71
N VAL A 312 17.64 -18.46 5.38
CA VAL A 312 17.48 -19.71 6.15
C VAL A 312 18.75 -20.56 6.06
N LYS A 313 19.39 -20.64 4.89
CA LYS A 313 20.68 -21.35 4.73
C LYS A 313 21.79 -20.71 5.56
N ALA A 314 21.92 -19.38 5.53
CA ALA A 314 22.91 -18.67 6.32
C ALA A 314 22.69 -18.85 7.83
N GLN A 315 21.44 -18.91 8.30
CA GLN A 315 21.11 -19.23 9.69
C GLN A 315 21.47 -20.68 10.05
N MET A 316 21.21 -21.64 9.16
CA MET A 316 21.62 -23.04 9.35
C MET A 316 23.14 -23.19 9.41
N GLU A 317 23.88 -22.52 8.50
CA GLU A 317 25.34 -22.57 8.45
C GLU A 317 25.97 -21.93 9.70
N ALA A 318 25.45 -20.79 10.16
CA ALA A 318 25.88 -20.18 11.42
C ALA A 318 25.60 -21.09 12.63
N ALA A 319 24.47 -21.78 12.66
CA ALA A 319 24.13 -22.74 13.73
C ALA A 319 25.00 -24.01 13.69
N ILE A 320 25.45 -24.42 12.50
CA ILE A 320 26.39 -25.55 12.33
C ILE A 320 27.81 -25.15 12.74
N GLN A 321 28.24 -23.92 12.47
CA GLN A 321 29.56 -23.41 12.87
C GLN A 321 29.66 -23.07 14.37
N ALA A 322 28.52 -22.89 15.04
CA ALA A 322 28.45 -22.66 16.48
C ALA A 322 28.38 -23.95 17.34
N ARG A 323 28.51 -25.13 16.71
CA ARG A 323 28.64 -26.44 17.36
C ARG A 323 30.07 -26.96 17.25
#